data_AF-K1ULI6-F1
#
_entry.id   AF-K1ULI6-F1
#
_cell.length_a   1.000
_cell.length_b   1.000
_cell.length_c   1.000
_cell.angle_alpha   90.00
_cell.angle_beta   90.00
_cell.angle_gamma   90.00
#
_symmetry.space_group_name_H-M   'P 1'
#
loop_
_entity.id
_entity.type
_entity.pdbx_description
1 polymer ?
#
loop_
_entity_poly.entity_id
_entity_poly.type
_entity_poly.pdbx_seq_one_letter_code
_entity_poly.pdbx_strand_id
1 'polypeptide(L)'
;EVISQKSRIYKGVSANVDFYSGFVYSMLEIPLELYTPIFAIARIVGWSAHRIEELINMDKIIRPAYKSVMQELEYVPLNQR
;
A
#
# COMPACT_ATOMS: atom_id res chain seq x y z
N GLU A 1 21.51 12.56 9.34
CA GLU A 1 22.63 12.78 8.39
C GLU A 1 23.28 11.50 7.87
N VAL A 2 23.61 10.50 8.70
CA VAL A 2 24.31 9.26 8.30
C VAL A 2 23.63 8.49 7.15
N ILE A 3 22.30 8.36 7.17
CA ILE A 3 21.56 7.64 6.11
C ILE A 3 21.50 8.45 4.81
N SER A 4 21.45 9.78 4.89
CA SER A 4 21.51 10.67 3.72
C SER A 4 22.89 10.67 3.05
N GLN A 5 23.95 10.35 3.79
CA GLN A 5 25.31 10.24 3.25
C GLN A 5 25.54 8.91 2.51
N LYS A 6 24.87 7.82 2.95
CA LYS A 6 24.98 6.49 2.33
C LYS A 6 23.98 6.23 1.21
N SER A 7 22.78 6.81 1.31
CA SER A 7 21.74 6.66 0.30
C SER A 7 21.75 7.87 -0.64
N ARG A 8 22.02 7.66 -1.93
CA ARG A 8 21.98 8.72 -2.97
C ARG A 8 20.52 9.10 -3.26
N ILE A 9 19.86 9.73 -2.29
CA ILE A 9 18.52 10.25 -2.48
C ILE A 9 18.66 11.61 -3.15
N TYR A 10 18.40 11.67 -4.46
CA TYR A 10 18.50 12.90 -5.26
C TYR A 10 17.47 13.99 -4.89
N LYS A 11 16.54 13.68 -3.99
CA LYS A 11 15.48 14.57 -3.51
C LYS A 11 15.49 14.52 -1.98
N GLY A 12 15.33 15.67 -1.31
CA GLY A 12 15.11 15.67 0.13
C GLY A 12 13.82 14.91 0.44
N VAL A 13 13.93 13.72 1.04
CA VAL A 13 12.79 12.90 1.44
C VAL A 13 12.67 12.99 2.95
N SER A 14 11.54 13.49 3.44
CA SER A 14 11.22 13.48 4.86
C SER A 14 10.99 12.05 5.33
N ALA A 15 11.52 11.72 6.50
CA ALA A 15 11.24 10.43 7.15
C ALA A 15 9.75 10.34 7.48
N ASN A 16 9.09 9.27 7.02
CA ASN A 16 7.73 8.94 7.41
C ASN A 16 7.71 8.27 8.80
N VAL A 17 6.52 7.99 9.31
CA VAL A 17 6.36 7.36 10.64
C VAL A 17 7.02 5.98 10.71
N ASP A 18 7.01 5.23 9.60
CA ASP A 18 7.56 3.87 9.53
C ASP A 18 9.07 3.84 9.74
N PHE A 19 9.76 4.91 9.34
CA PHE A 19 11.20 5.05 9.53
C PHE A 19 11.59 5.03 11.01
N TYR A 20 10.85 5.74 11.86
CA TYR A 20 11.13 5.79 13.29
C TYR A 20 10.48 4.65 14.07
N SER A 21 9.29 4.18 13.67
CA SER A 21 8.62 3.08 14.35
C SER A 21 9.42 1.78 14.29
N GLY A 22 10.15 1.53 13.21
CA GLY A 22 11.07 0.39 13.12
C GLY A 22 12.16 0.39 14.21
N PHE A 23 12.74 1.57 14.51
CA PHE A 23 13.69 1.69 15.61
C PHE A 23 13.03 1.44 16.97
N VAL A 24 11.82 1.99 17.18
CA VAL A 24 11.07 1.78 18.41
C VAL A 24 10.74 0.30 18.63
N TYR A 25 10.26 -0.40 17.61
CA TYR A 25 9.96 -1.83 17.71
C TYR A 25 11.22 -2.67 17.97
N SER A 26 12.35 -2.31 17.34
CA SER A 26 13.64 -2.97 17.62
C SER A 26 14.11 -2.73 19.04
N MET A 27 13.93 -1.52 19.59
CA MET A 27 14.28 -1.19 20.98
C MET A 27 13.40 -1.92 22.00
N LEU A 28 12.17 -2.28 21.61
CA LEU A 28 11.23 -3.08 22.39
C LEU A 28 11.42 -4.59 22.20
N GLU A 29 12.45 -5.01 21.46
CA GLU A 29 12.75 -6.42 21.14
C GLU A 29 11.57 -7.16 20.50
N ILE A 30 10.74 -6.44 19.76
CA ILE A 30 9.62 -7.03 19.01
C ILE A 30 10.19 -7.75 17.78
N PRO A 31 9.84 -9.04 17.56
CA PRO A 31 10.21 -9.75 16.35
C PRO A 31 9.78 -9.02 15.09
N LEU A 32 10.64 -9.02 14.07
CA LEU A 32 10.41 -8.29 12.80
C LEU A 32 9.12 -8.74 12.11
N GLU A 33 8.78 -10.02 12.24
CA GLU A 33 7.59 -10.65 11.70
C GLU A 33 6.29 -10.06 12.29
N LEU A 34 6.37 -9.41 13.46
CA LEU A 34 5.22 -8.81 14.14
C LEU A 34 4.98 -7.34 13.78
N TYR A 35 5.84 -6.70 12.99
CA TYR A 35 5.69 -5.27 12.67
C TYR A 35 4.41 -5.00 11.89
N THR A 36 4.12 -5.80 10.85
CA THR A 36 2.91 -5.69 10.05
C THR A 36 1.64 -6.09 10.81
N PRO A 37 1.63 -7.20 11.60
CA PRO A 37 0.51 -7.50 12.49
C PRO A 37 0.15 -6.37 13.46
N ILE A 38 1.13 -5.73 14.09
CA ILE A 38 0.89 -4.59 14.99
C ILE A 38 0.25 -3.42 14.23
N PHE A 39 0.72 -3.15 13.02
CA PHE A 39 0.11 -2.13 12.16
C PHE A 39 -1.37 -2.42 11.90
N ALA A 40 -1.70 -3.68 11.55
CA ALA A 40 -3.08 -4.10 11.27
C ALA A 40 -3.99 -3.98 12.50
N ILE A 41 -3.52 -4.40 13.68
CA ILE A 41 -4.24 -4.25 14.95
C ILE A 41 -4.51 -2.77 15.24
N ALA A 42 -3.53 -1.90 15.02
CA ALA A 42 -3.73 -0.46 15.21
C ALA A 42 -4.71 0.14 14.18
N ARG A 43 -4.72 -0.35 12.93
CA ARG A 43 -5.54 0.22 11.84
C ARG A 43 -6.96 -0.31 11.75
N ILE A 44 -7.27 -1.44 12.41
CA ILE A 44 -8.62 -2.03 12.39
C ILE A 44 -9.70 -1.05 12.85
N VAL A 45 -9.38 -0.14 13.77
CA VAL A 45 -10.30 0.90 14.26
C VAL A 45 -10.67 1.86 13.12
N GLY A 46 -9.66 2.32 12.37
CA GLY A 46 -9.88 3.18 11.20
C GLY A 46 -10.63 2.47 10.08
N TRP A 47 -10.26 1.22 9.77
CA TRP A 47 -10.99 0.43 8.76
C TRP A 47 -12.45 0.20 9.13
N SER A 48 -12.72 -0.07 10.41
CA SER A 48 -14.09 -0.22 10.92
C SER A 48 -14.87 1.10 10.80
N ALA A 49 -14.27 2.23 11.17
CA ALA A 49 -14.89 3.55 11.05
C ALA A 49 -15.23 3.87 9.59
N HIS A 50 -14.28 3.71 8.67
CA HIS A 50 -14.51 3.91 7.24
C HIS A 50 -15.63 3.02 6.69
N ARG A 51 -15.72 1.76 7.16
CA ARG A 51 -16.79 0.86 6.73
C ARG A 51 -18.15 1.32 7.25
N ILE A 52 -18.23 1.79 8.48
CA ILE A 52 -19.47 2.34 9.05
C ILE A 52 -19.88 3.60 8.29
N GLU A 53 -18.94 4.50 8.00
CA GLU A 53 -19.21 5.71 7.21
C GLU A 53 -19.72 5.40 5.81
N GLU A 54 -19.15 4.39 5.13
CA GLU A 54 -19.61 3.93 3.82
C GLU A 54 -21.06 3.44 3.91
N LEU A 55 -21.36 2.55 4.86
CA LEU A 55 -22.70 1.96 5.05
C LEU A 55 -23.78 3.01 5.38
N ILE A 56 -23.43 4.08 6.09
CA ILE A 56 -24.40 5.11 6.49
C ILE A 56 -24.58 6.16 5.39
N ASN A 57 -23.49 6.58 4.74
CA ASN A 57 -23.51 7.76 3.87
C ASN A 57 -23.65 7.41 2.38
N MET A 58 -23.09 6.28 1.93
CA MET A 58 -23.03 5.93 0.51
C MET A 58 -23.07 4.41 0.30
N ASP A 59 -24.24 3.89 -0.08
CA ASP A 59 -24.42 2.55 -0.67
C ASP A 59 -23.81 2.42 -2.09
N LYS A 60 -22.72 3.13 -2.36
CA LYS A 60 -22.05 3.18 -3.65
C LYS A 60 -20.56 2.93 -3.47
N ILE A 61 -20.10 1.82 -4.02
CA ILE A 61 -18.68 1.54 -4.20
C ILE A 61 -18.13 2.30 -5.41
N ILE A 62 -16.82 2.56 -5.39
CA ILE A 62 -16.11 3.04 -6.58
C ILE A 62 -16.18 1.97 -7.68
N ARG A 63 -16.49 2.39 -8.91
CA ARG A 63 -16.46 1.56 -10.12
C ARG A 63 -15.38 2.09 -11.07
N PRO A 64 -14.12 1.64 -10.92
CA PRO A 64 -13.04 2.08 -11.79
C PRO A 64 -13.29 1.64 -13.24
N ALA A 65 -13.09 2.54 -14.19
CA ALA A 65 -13.03 2.22 -15.61
C ALA A 65 -11.56 2.13 -16.05
N TYR A 66 -11.29 1.29 -17.05
CA TYR A 66 -9.95 1.17 -17.65
C TYR A 66 -10.01 1.50 -19.14
N LYS A 67 -8.88 1.98 -19.67
CA LYS A 67 -8.68 2.18 -21.09
C LYS A 67 -7.79 1.04 -21.60
N SER A 68 -8.30 0.24 -22.54
CA SER A 68 -7.47 -0.76 -23.22
C SER A 68 -6.41 -0.06 -24.06
N VAL A 69 -5.16 -0.54 -23.94
CA VAL A 69 -4.04 -0.16 -24.81
C VAL A 69 -3.76 -1.23 -25.86
N MET A 70 -4.53 -2.32 -25.85
CA MET A 70 -4.36 -3.42 -26.79
C MET A 70 -4.80 -2.99 -28.19
N GLN A 71 -4.00 -3.35 -29.19
CA GLN A 71 -4.39 -3.20 -30.58
C GLN A 71 -5.46 -4.25 -30.92
N GLU A 72 -6.38 -3.90 -31.81
CA GLU A 72 -7.36 -4.84 -32.32
C GLU A 72 -6.62 -5.91 -33.13
N LEU A 73 -6.82 -7.18 -32.77
CA LEU A 73 -6.19 -8.31 -33.43
C LEU A 73 -7.26 -9.09 -34.20
N GLU A 74 -6.96 -9.43 -35.45
CA GLU A 74 -7.77 -10.38 -36.18
C GLU A 74 -7.64 -11.78 -35.56
N TYR A 75 -8.75 -12.52 -35.59
CA TYR A 75 -8.77 -13.88 -35.10
C TYR A 75 -7.92 -14.79 -36.00
N VAL A 76 -6.93 -15.46 -35.42
CA VAL A 76 -6.14 -16.49 -36.11
C VAL A 76 -6.71 -17.88 -35.77
N PRO A 77 -7.26 -18.61 -36.77
CA PRO A 77 -7.74 -19.99 -36.61
C PRO A 77 -6.69 -20.89 -35.97
N LEU A 78 -7.11 -21.84 -35.14
CA LEU A 78 -6.20 -22.69 -34.35
C LEU A 78 -5.12 -23.40 -35.19
N ASN A 79 -5.47 -23.80 -36.40
CA ASN A 79 -4.57 -24.47 -37.36
C ASN A 79 -3.57 -23.52 -38.06
N GLN A 80 -3.65 -22.22 -37.80
CA GLN A 80 -2.85 -21.16 -38.44
C GLN A 80 -2.13 -20.27 -37.41
N ARG A 81 -2.17 -20.62 -36.12
CA ARG A 81 -1.47 -19.91 -35.04
C ARG A 81 0.01 -20.26 -35.00
#